data_AF-A0AAE3TFJ4-F1
#
_entry.id   AF-A0AAE3TFJ4-F1
#
_cell.length_a   1.000
_cell.length_b   1.000
_cell.length_c   1.000
_cell.angle_alpha   90.00
_cell.angle_beta   90.00
_cell.angle_gamma   90.00
#
_symmetry.space_group_name_H-M   'P 1'
#
loop_
_entity.id
_entity.type
_entity.pdbx_description
1 polymer ?
#
loop_
_entity_poly.entity_id
_entity_poly.type
_entity_poly.pdbx_seq_one_letter_code
_entity_poly.pdbx_strand_id
1 'polypeptide(L)'
;MNKIFLDTNVLVSAIDTTRKNHKKAIKLIERIKNSEYQAFISTQIIGEFYVVLTRKLGGIKAPLTPKEAKKYKRDKIGGCCNCSHHVRE
;
A
#
# COMPACT_ATOMS: atom_id res chain seq x y z
N MET A 1 7.28 -19.77 0.98
CA MET A 1 6.59 -18.46 0.91
C MET A 1 7.49 -17.48 0.17
N ASN A 2 7.06 -16.93 -0.96
CA ASN A 2 7.89 -16.00 -1.74
C ASN A 2 7.79 -14.59 -1.15
N LYS A 3 8.95 -13.98 -0.89
CA LYS A 3 9.07 -12.60 -0.39
C LYS A 3 9.19 -11.65 -1.56
N ILE A 4 8.42 -10.56 -1.56
CA ILE A 4 8.46 -9.54 -2.59
C ILE A 4 8.59 -8.16 -1.96
N PHE A 5 9.40 -7.29 -2.56
CA PHE A 5 9.53 -5.90 -2.15
C PHE A 5 8.72 -5.03 -3.12
N LEU A 6 7.85 -4.19 -2.57
CA LEU A 6 6.95 -3.33 -3.35
C LEU A 6 7.61 -1.98 -3.63
N ASP A 7 7.58 -1.60 -4.90
CA ASP A 7 7.97 -0.27 -5.37
C ASP A 7 6.74 0.66 -5.46
N THR A 8 6.98 1.96 -5.37
CA THR A 8 6.01 3.05 -5.53
C THR A 8 5.20 2.87 -6.81
N ASN A 9 5.83 2.46 -7.91
CA ASN A 9 5.16 2.28 -9.20
C ASN A 9 4.01 1.26 -9.16
N VAL A 10 4.15 0.19 -8.37
CA VAL A 10 3.11 -0.83 -8.21
C VAL A 10 1.94 -0.23 -7.43
N LEU A 11 2.22 0.48 -6.34
CA LEU A 11 1.21 1.12 -5.49
C LEU A 11 0.44 2.20 -6.25
N VAL A 12 1.15 3.04 -7.00
CA VAL A 12 0.54 4.06 -7.87
C VAL A 12 -0.32 3.41 -8.94
N SER A 13 0.15 2.32 -9.55
CA SER A 13 -0.65 1.58 -10.53
C SER A 13 -1.89 0.93 -9.90
N ALA A 14 -1.86 0.55 -8.62
CA ALA A 14 -3.01 -0.01 -7.93
C ALA A 14 -4.13 1.02 -7.69
N ILE A 15 -3.79 2.31 -7.54
CA ILE A 15 -4.77 3.38 -7.30
C ILE A 15 -5.23 4.10 -8.57
N ASP A 16 -4.34 4.23 -9.56
CA ASP A 16 -4.58 5.00 -10.78
C ASP A 16 -5.13 4.08 -11.87
N THR A 17 -6.44 4.16 -12.10
CA THR A 17 -7.17 3.32 -13.07
C THR A 17 -6.79 3.59 -14.52
N THR A 18 -6.14 4.73 -14.81
CA THR A 18 -5.74 5.12 -16.17
C THR A 18 -4.45 4.43 -16.62
N ARG A 19 -3.69 3.84 -15.68
CA ARG A 19 -2.41 3.20 -15.99
C ARG A 19 -2.58 1.83 -16.64
N LYS A 20 -1.78 1.57 -17.66
CA LYS A 20 -1.70 0.27 -18.36
C LYS A 20 -1.52 -0.93 -17.41
N ASN A 21 -0.79 -0.73 -16.31
CA ASN A 21 -0.48 -1.78 -15.34
C ASN A 21 -1.49 -1.90 -14.19
N HIS A 22 -2.58 -1.12 -14.19
CA HIS A 22 -3.56 -1.12 -13.10
C HIS A 22 -4.09 -2.53 -12.79
N LYS A 23 -4.56 -3.24 -13.82
CA LYS A 23 -5.07 -4.62 -13.68
C LYS A 23 -4.01 -5.59 -13.12
N LYS A 24 -2.74 -5.42 -13.47
CA LYS A 24 -1.64 -6.26 -12.96
C LYS A 24 -1.34 -5.94 -11.50
N ALA A 25 -1.36 -4.66 -11.14
CA ALA A 25 -1.16 -4.22 -9.77
C ALA A 25 -2.27 -4.73 -8.84
N ILE A 26 -3.54 -4.61 -9.25
CA ILE A 26 -4.67 -5.16 -8.49
C ILE A 26 -4.53 -6.67 -8.27
N LYS A 27 -4.23 -7.44 -9.33
CA LYS A 27 -3.99 -8.89 -9.20
C LYS A 27 -2.84 -9.20 -8.22
N LEU A 28 -1.75 -8.43 -8.23
CA LEU A 28 -0.67 -8.64 -7.29
C LEU A 28 -1.11 -8.38 -5.84
N ILE A 29 -1.88 -7.30 -5.61
CA ILE A 29 -2.43 -7.00 -4.28
C ILE A 29 -3.38 -8.10 -3.80
N GLU A 30 -4.22 -8.66 -4.68
CA GLU A 30 -5.09 -9.80 -4.33
C GLU A 30 -4.30 -11.04 -3.92
N ARG A 31 -3.22 -11.38 -4.65
CA ARG A 31 -2.35 -12.51 -4.31
C ARG A 31 -1.62 -12.30 -2.99
N ILE A 32 -1.22 -11.07 -2.68
CA ILE A 32 -0.67 -10.70 -1.36
C ILE A 32 -1.73 -10.88 -0.27
N LYS A 33 -2.97 -10.43 -0.50
CA LYS A 33 -4.08 -10.61 0.45
C LYS A 33 -4.41 -12.08 0.70
N ASN A 34 -4.31 -12.92 -0.32
CA ASN A 34 -4.51 -14.36 -0.24
C ASN A 34 -3.32 -15.12 0.37
N SER A 35 -2.33 -14.40 0.92
CA SER A 35 -1.12 -14.97 1.52
C SER A 35 -0.26 -15.80 0.55
N GLU A 36 -0.40 -15.62 -0.76
CA GLU A 36 0.49 -16.25 -1.75
C GLU A 36 1.90 -15.63 -1.71
N TYR A 37 1.98 -14.35 -1.33
CA TYR A 37 3.23 -13.59 -1.21
C TYR A 37 3.31 -12.88 0.13
N GLN A 38 4.51 -12.84 0.69
CA GLN A 38 4.84 -11.94 1.80
C GLN A 38 5.43 -10.64 1.23
N ALA A 39 4.66 -9.57 1.29
CA ALA A 39 5.05 -8.26 0.76
C ALA A 39 5.75 -7.39 1.81
N PHE A 40 6.79 -6.67 1.38
CA PHE A 40 7.54 -5.71 2.17
C PHE A 40 7.56 -4.36 1.45
N ILE A 41 7.63 -3.29 2.23
CA ILE A 41 7.71 -1.90 1.75
C ILE A 41 8.65 -1.13 2.67
N SER A 42 9.46 -0.22 2.12
CA SER A 42 10.27 0.67 2.94
C SER A 42 9.54 1.97 3.26
N THR A 43 9.99 2.66 4.31
CA THR A 43 9.52 4.00 4.67
C THR A 43 9.73 5.01 3.54
N GLN A 44 10.82 4.88 2.78
CA GLN A 44 11.08 5.72 1.61
C GLN A 44 9.98 5.58 0.55
N ILE A 45 9.61 4.34 0.19
CA ILE A 45 8.55 4.07 -0.79
C ILE A 45 7.20 4.62 -0.31
N ILE A 46 6.91 4.56 0.99
CA ILE A 46 5.72 5.20 1.56
C ILE A 46 5.75 6.71 1.36
N GLY A 47 6.90 7.36 1.57
CA GLY A 47 7.06 8.80 1.36
C GLY A 47 6.87 9.20 -0.11
N GLU A 48 7.49 8.47 -1.03
CA GLU A 48 7.31 8.70 -2.48
C GLU A 48 5.85 8.52 -2.91
N PHE A 49 5.21 7.45 -2.43
CA PHE A 49 3.81 7.17 -2.70
C PHE A 49 2.89 8.29 -2.19
N TYR A 50 3.15 8.80 -0.98
CA TYR A 50 2.41 9.92 -0.40
C TYR A 50 2.52 11.20 -1.25
N VAL A 51 3.71 11.53 -1.75
CA VAL A 51 3.91 12.68 -2.63
C VAL A 51 3.15 12.51 -3.94
N VAL A 52 3.15 11.31 -4.54
CA VAL A 52 2.39 11.05 -5.77
C VAL A 52 0.89 11.20 -5.54
N LEU A 53 0.38 10.63 -4.45
CA LEU A 53 -1.03 10.74 -4.06
C LEU A 53 -1.49 12.19 -3.90
N THR A 54 -0.67 13.00 -3.23
CA THR A 54 -1.05 14.38 -2.85
C THR A 54 -0.83 15.39 -3.97
N ARG A 55 0.19 15.21 -4.82
CA ARG A 55 0.54 16.18 -5.87
C ARG A 55 0.04 15.84 -7.27
N LYS A 56 0.09 14.56 -7.68
CA LYS A 56 -0.15 14.19 -9.09
C LYS A 56 -1.60 13.86 -9.41
N LEU A 57 -2.37 13.36 -8.44
CA LEU A 57 -3.75 12.94 -8.65
C LEU A 57 -4.77 14.06 -8.38
N GLY A 58 -4.37 15.33 -8.54
CA GLY A 58 -5.28 16.48 -8.49
C GLY A 58 -5.77 16.86 -7.08
N GLY A 59 -5.02 16.50 -6.04
CA GLY A 59 -5.42 16.74 -4.66
C GLY A 59 -6.57 15.81 -4.28
N ILE A 60 -6.23 14.54 -4.01
CA ILE A 60 -7.09 13.70 -3.17
C ILE A 60 -7.38 14.54 -1.93
N LYS A 61 -8.66 14.76 -1.56
CA LYS A 61 -9.05 15.38 -0.27
C LYS A 61 -8.03 14.92 0.77
N ALA A 62 -7.43 15.87 1.49
CA ALA A 62 -6.24 15.66 2.31
C ALA A 62 -6.22 14.23 2.89
N PRO A 63 -5.15 13.45 2.67
CA PRO A 63 -5.12 12.04 3.07
C PRO A 63 -5.55 11.91 4.52
N LEU A 64 -6.28 10.83 4.81
CA LEU A 64 -6.83 10.54 6.14
C LEU A 64 -5.84 10.97 7.21
N THR A 65 -6.28 11.83 8.12
CA THR A 65 -5.49 12.22 9.28
C THR A 65 -5.02 10.95 10.00
N PRO A 66 -3.91 10.99 10.77
CA PRO A 66 -3.45 9.82 11.52
C PRO A 66 -4.55 9.14 12.36
N LYS A 67 -5.52 9.93 12.86
CA LYS A 67 -6.72 9.44 13.55
C LYS A 67 -7.67 8.67 12.63
N GLU A 68 -7.97 9.20 11.45
CA GLU A 68 -8.84 8.55 10.46
C GLU A 68 -8.18 7.31 9.86
N ALA A 69 -6.87 7.33 9.60
CA ALA A 69 -6.13 6.16 9.13
C ALA A 69 -6.13 5.03 10.17
N LYS A 70 -6.00 5.38 11.46
CA LYS A 70 -6.11 4.41 12.57
C LYS A 70 -7.51 3.81 12.67
N LYS A 71 -8.56 4.59 12.39
CA LYS A 71 -9.95 4.11 12.34
C LYS A 71 -10.19 3.19 11.11
N TYR A 72 -9.66 3.56 9.95
CA TYR A 72 -9.75 2.77 8.71
C TYR A 72 -9.12 1.37 8.85
N LYS A 73 -8.00 1.26 9.59
CA LYS A 73 -7.38 -0.04 9.91
C LYS A 73 -8.33 -0.99 10.64
N ARG A 74 -9.19 -0.48 11.53
CA ARG A 74 -10.10 -1.29 12.34
C ARG A 74 -11.30 -1.80 11.56
N ASP A 75 -11.80 -1.02 10.61
CA ASP A 75 -13.05 -1.32 9.92
C ASP A 75 -12.86 -2.09 8.58
N LYS A 76 -11.68 -2.01 7.94
CA LYS A 76 -11.44 -2.66 6.63
C LYS A 76 -10.13 -3.45 6.45
N ILE A 77 -9.14 -3.31 7.33
CA ILE A 77 -7.83 -3.99 7.22
C ILE A 77 -7.66 -5.03 8.34
N GLY A 78 -8.77 -5.56 8.88
CA GLY A 78 -8.75 -6.61 9.91
C GLY A 78 -8.23 -7.98 9.45
N GLY A 79 -7.78 -8.13 8.19
CA GLY A 79 -7.30 -9.40 7.64
C GLY A 79 -5.84 -9.41 7.17
N CYS A 80 -5.13 -8.27 7.20
CA CYS A 80 -3.75 -8.19 6.73
C CYS A 80 -2.89 -7.47 7.76
N CYS A 81 -2.28 -8.18 8.70
CA CYS A 81 -0.95 -7.85 9.25
C CYS A 81 -0.61 -8.79 10.41
N ASN A 82 0.03 -9.93 10.09
CA ASN A 82 1.11 -10.45 10.93
C ASN A 82 2.41 -9.80 10.47
N CYS A 83 2.58 -8.51 10.76
CA CYS A 83 3.87 -7.86 10.67
C CYS A 83 4.54 -7.97 12.04
N SER A 84 5.32 -9.02 12.23
CA SER A 84 6.20 -9.17 13.40
C SER A 84 7.22 -8.03 13.39
N HIS A 85 6.95 -6.96 14.13
CA HIS A 85 7.92 -5.92 14.42
C HIS A 85 8.98 -6.50 15.36
N HIS A 86 10.12 -6.89 14.81
CA HIS A 86 11.35 -7.06 15.59
C HIS A 86 12.08 -5.71 15.54
N VAL A 87 11.68 -4.79 16.42
CA VAL A 87 12.49 -3.61 16.75
C VAL A 87 13.47 -4.11 17.81
N ARG A 88 14.73 -4.27 17.44
CA ARG A 88 15.82 -4.43 18.43
C ARG A 88 16.25 -3.03 18.85
N GLU A 89 16.30 -2.86 20.16
CA GLU A 89 16.82 -1.70 20.89
C GLU A 89 18.29 -1.42 20.57
#